data_AF-A0A2S7JS65-F1
#
_entry.id   AF-A0A2S7JS65-F1
#
_cell.length_a   1.000
_cell.length_b   1.000
_cell.length_c   1.000
_cell.angle_alpha   90.00
_cell.angle_beta   90.00
_cell.angle_gamma   90.00
#
_symmetry.space_group_name_H-M   'P 1'
#
loop_
_entity.id
_entity.type
_entity.pdbx_description
1 polymer ?
#
loop_
_entity_poly.entity_id
_entity_poly.type
_entity_poly.pdbx_seq_one_letter_code
_entity_poly.pdbx_strand_id
1 'polypeptide(L)' 'MYLTQGLHRAVQRQAQEIALVHLDDQGERRWTFAQLMDEVARQAAALQARGVRAGDRMVLLSGNSDVLIMAILACPPWVW' A
#
# COMPACT_ATOMS: atom_id res chain seq x y z
N MET A 1 -5.77 -15.19 1.83
CA MET A 1 -5.22 -14.24 2.82
C MET A 1 -5.60 -12.83 2.36
N TYR A 2 -6.37 -12.08 3.15
CA TYR A 2 -6.78 -10.71 2.80
C TYR A 2 -5.74 -9.72 3.32
N LEU A 3 -4.67 -9.52 2.54
CA LEU A 3 -3.51 -8.72 2.94
C LEU A 3 -3.87 -7.30 3.40
N THR A 4 -4.94 -6.71 2.85
CA THR A 4 -5.39 -5.35 3.17
C THR A 4 -6.39 -5.28 4.33
N GLN A 5 -6.91 -6.40 4.85
CA GLN A 5 -7.98 -6.37 5.86
C GLN A 5 -7.56 -5.63 7.15
N GLY A 6 -6.30 -5.78 7.56
CA GLY A 6 -5.74 -5.03 8.69
C GLY A 6 -5.74 -3.53 8.45
N LEU A 7 -5.35 -3.10 7.25
CA LEU A 7 -5.31 -1.70 6.85
C LEU A 7 -6.73 -1.07 6.86
N HIS A 8 -7.74 -1.77 6.33
CA HIS A 8 -9.14 -1.31 6.38
C HIS A 8 -9.62 -1.06 7.81
N ARG A 9 -9.36 -2.01 8.71
CA ARG A 9 -9.76 -1.90 10.10
C ARG A 9 -9.03 -0.75 10.80
N ALA A 10 -7.75 -0.57 10.50
CA ALA A 10 -6.94 0.48 11.10
C ALA A 10 -7.41 1.88 10.64
N VAL A 11 -7.70 2.08 9.36
CA VAL A 11 -8.27 3.35 8.88
C VAL A 11 -9.57 3.71 9.60
N GLN A 12 -10.44 2.73 9.85
CA GLN A 12 -11.72 2.97 10.55
C GLN A 12 -11.54 3.36 12.03
N ARG A 13 -10.46 2.92 12.69
CA ARG A 13 -10.28 3.08 14.15
C ARG A 13 -9.25 4.12 14.54
N GLN A 14 -8.23 4.32 13.70
CA GLN A 14 -7.01 5.04 14.02
C GLN A 14 -6.42 5.74 12.78
N ALA A 15 -7.29 6.37 11.98
CA ALA A 15 -6.94 6.98 10.68
C ALA A 15 -5.70 7.89 10.72
N GLN A 16 -5.54 8.67 11.80
CA GLN A 16 -4.46 9.66 11.97
C GLN A 16 -3.22 9.10 12.68
N GLU A 17 -3.26 7.86 13.17
CA GLU A 17 -2.08 7.23 13.79
C GLU A 17 -1.07 6.83 12.74
N ILE A 18 0.21 6.80 13.14
CA ILE A 18 1.31 6.42 12.26
C ILE A 18 1.25 4.92 11.94
N ALA A 19 1.17 4.61 10.66
CA ALA A 19 1.11 3.25 10.13
C ALA A 19 2.48 2.75 9.66
N LEU A 20 3.26 3.65 9.06
CA LEU A 20 4.53 3.31 8.43
C LEU A 20 5.52 4.45 8.61
N VAL A 21 6.75 4.07 8.98
CA VAL A 21 7.90 4.95 9.07
C VAL A 21 8.98 4.39 8.17
N HIS A 22 9.50 5.23 7.29
CA HIS A 22 10.64 4.90 6.44
C HIS A 22 11.81 5.80 6.77
N LEU A 23 12.99 5.19 6.93
CA LEU A 23 14.24 5.86 7.26
C LEU A 23 15.20 5.68 6.08
N ASP A 24 15.75 6.79 5.61
CA ASP A 24 16.83 6.82 4.62
C ASP A 24 17.86 7.90 4.97
N ASP A 25 18.88 8.06 4.13
CA ASP A 25 19.94 9.06 4.31
C ASP A 25 19.41 10.51 4.29
N GLN A 26 18.20 10.74 3.77
CA GLN A 26 17.55 12.06 3.71
C GLN A 26 16.65 12.32 4.92
N GLY A 27 16.42 11.31 5.78
CA GLY A 27 15.69 11.44 7.04
C GLY A 27 14.53 10.46 7.18
N GLU A 28 13.48 10.90 7.86
CA GLU A 28 12.32 10.09 8.21
C GLU A 28 11.08 10.53 7.42
N ARG A 29 10.42 9.57 6.75
CA ARG A 29 9.08 9.74 6.18
C ARG A 29 8.07 8.97 7.03
N ARG A 30 6.99 9.64 7.43
CA ARG A 30 5.89 9.07 8.21
C ARG A 30 4.61 9.09 7.40
N TRP A 31 3.88 7.99 7.50
CA TRP A 31 2.58 7.82 6.86
C TRP A 31 1.53 7.47 7.91
N THR A 32 0.44 8.22 7.97
CA THR A 32 -0.73 7.81 8.74
C THR A 32 -1.47 6.65 8.05
N PHE A 33 -2.34 5.95 8.77
CA PHE A 33 -3.18 4.91 8.15
C PHE A 33 -4.02 5.45 6.99
N ALA A 34 -4.56 6.67 7.12
CA ALA A 34 -5.32 7.33 6.06
C ALA A 34 -4.45 7.60 4.82
N GLN A 35 -3.28 8.21 5.01
CA GLN A 35 -2.36 8.51 3.90
C GLN A 35 -1.87 7.24 3.20
N LEU A 36 -1.56 6.19 3.97
CA LEU A 36 -1.15 4.90 3.43
C LEU A 36 -2.26 4.28 2.57
N MET A 37 -3.51 4.30 3.04
CA MET A 37 -4.64 3.78 2.27
C MET A 37 -4.85 4.56 0.97
N ASP A 38 -4.80 5.89 1.02
CA ASP A 38 -4.96 6.73 -0.18
C ASP A 38 -3.87 6.43 -1.21
N GLU A 39 -2.62 6.29 -0.78
CA GLU A 39 -1.52 5.97 -1.69
C GLU A 39 -1.63 4.56 -2.27
N VAL A 40 -2.00 3.57 -1.45
CA VAL A 40 -2.29 2.21 -1.89
C VAL A 40 -3.40 2.19 -2.94
N ALA A 41 -4.49 2.94 -2.71
CA ALA A 41 -5.59 3.04 -3.67
C ALA A 41 -5.15 3.69 -4.99
N ARG A 42 -4.32 4.75 -4.94
CA ARG A 42 -3.76 5.37 -6.15
C ARG A 42 -2.89 4.41 -6.95
N GLN A 43 -2.00 3.67 -6.28
CA GLN A 43 -1.15 2.69 -6.95
C GLN A 43 -1.97 1.53 -7.55
N ALA A 44 -2.97 1.03 -6.82
CA ALA A 44 -3.86 -0.02 -7.31
C ALA A 44 -4.63 0.44 -8.57
N ALA A 45 -5.16 1.67 -8.58
CA ALA A 45 -5.82 2.25 -9.73
C ALA A 45 -4.87 2.38 -10.94
N ALA A 46 -3.63 2.79 -10.72
CA ALA A 46 -2.61 2.89 -11.76
C ALA A 46 -2.26 1.51 -12.36
N LEU A 47 -2.19 0.46 -11.53
CA LEU A 47 -1.96 -0.92 -12.00
C LEU A 47 -3.15 -1.43 -12.83
N GLN A 48 -4.38 -1.18 -12.40
CA GLN A 48 -5.58 -1.53 -13.16
C GLN A 48 -5.65 -0.82 -14.51
N ALA A 49 -5.30 0.47 -14.54
CA ALA A 49 -5.24 1.28 -15.78
C ALA A 49 -4.16 0.76 -16.75
N ARG A 50 -3.09 0.16 -16.24
CA ARG A 50 -2.05 -0.51 -17.03
C ARG A 50 -2.43 -1.94 -17.47
N GLY A 51 -3.65 -2.39 -17.15
CA GLY A 51 -4.17 -3.65 -17.61
C GLY A 51 -3.90 -4.84 -16.70
N VAL A 52 -3.44 -4.64 -15.46
CA VAL A 52 -3.32 -5.74 -14.49
C VAL A 52 -4.71 -6.30 -14.15
N ARG A 53 -4.83 -7.63 -14.17
CA ARG A 53 -6.06 -8.43 -14.00
C ARG A 53 -5.91 -9.58 -13.02
N ALA A 54 -7.06 -10.17 -12.67
CA ALA A 54 -7.14 -11.27 -11.74
C ALA A 54 -6.34 -12.47 -12.21
N GLY A 55 -5.45 -12.94 -11.34
CA GLY A 55 -4.55 -14.03 -11.66
C GLY A 55 -3.24 -13.60 -12.35
N ASP A 56 -3.08 -12.33 -12.70
CA ASP A 56 -1.81 -11.83 -13.21
C ASP A 56 -0.72 -11.94 -12.13
N ARG A 57 0.50 -12.20 -12.59
CA ARG A 57 1.68 -12.27 -11.74
C ARG A 57 2.51 -11.02 -11.95
N MET A 58 2.81 -10.35 -10.85
CA MET A 58 3.67 -9.17 -10.84
C MET A 58 4.93 -9.46 -10.06
N VAL A 59 6.03 -8.84 -10.49
CA VAL A 59 7.28 -8.81 -9.74
C VAL A 59 7.45 -7.40 -9.18
N LEU A 60 7.76 -7.33 -7.89
CA LEU A 60 8.20 -6.10 -7.25
C LEU A 60 9.70 -6.19 -7.05
N LEU A 61 10.45 -5.30 -7.72
CA LEU A 61 11.89 -5.15 -7.53
C LEU A 61 12.15 -3.79 -6.89
N SER A 62 12.34 -3.79 -5.57
CA SER A 62 12.62 -2.58 -4.80
C SER A 62 13.42 -2.94 -3.55
N GLY A 63 14.17 -1.97 -3.02
CA GLY A 63 14.78 -2.08 -1.70
C GLY A 63 13.73 -2.02 -0.58
N ASN A 64 14.18 -2.20 0.67
CA ASN A 64 13.30 -2.07 1.84
C ASN A 64 12.86 -0.61 2.00
N SER A 65 11.70 -0.28 1.46
CA SER A 65 11.18 1.08 1.33
C SER A 65 9.69 1.15 1.66
N ASP A 66 9.22 2.34 2.00
CA ASP A 66 7.78 2.62 2.11
C ASP A 66 7.04 2.31 0.80
N VAL A 67 7.66 2.65 -0.34
CA VAL A 67 7.14 2.32 -1.67
C VAL A 67 6.93 0.82 -1.87
N LEU A 68 7.84 -0.04 -1.38
CA LEU A 68 7.68 -1.49 -1.47
C LEU A 68 6.45 -1.96 -0.69
N ILE A 69 6.24 -1.44 0.53
CA ILE A 69 5.08 -1.79 1.35
C ILE A 69 3.78 -1.35 0.67
N MET A 70 3.74 -0.14 0.12
CA MET A 70 2.58 0.36 -0.62
C MET A 70 2.30 -0.50 -1.85
N ALA A 71 3.33 -0.87 -2.62
CA ALA A 71 3.17 -1.68 -3.82
C ALA A 71 2.67 -3.10 -3.50
N ILE A 72 3.12 -3.69 -2.39
CA ILE A 72 2.63 -4.98 -1.89
C ILE A 72 1.13 -4.89 -1.55
N LEU A 73 0.70 -3.82 -0.87
CA LEU A 73 -0.70 -3.60 -0.49
C LEU A 73 -1.59 -3.18 -1.66
N ALA A 74 -1.03 -2.51 -2.66
CA ALA A 74 -1.70 -2.10 -3.89
C ALA A 74 -1.94 -3.27 -4.85
N CYS A 75 -1.21 -4.38 -4.67
CA CYS A 75 -1.47 -5.61 -5.40
C CYS A 75 -2.92 -6.03 -5.18
N PRO A 76 -3.76 -6.04 -6.21
CA PRO A 76 -5.21 -6.10 -6.07
C PRO A 76 -5.66 -7.39 -5.36
N PRO A 77 -6.36 -7.30 -4.21
CA PRO A 77 -7.27 -8.35 -3.80
C PRO A 77 -8.49 -8.24 -4.72
N TRP A 78 -8.84 -9.30 -5.44
CA TRP A 78 -9.96 -9.31 -6.41
C TRP A 78 -11.35 -9.32 -5.77
N VAL A 79 -11.50 -8.56 -4.69
CA VAL A 79 -12.76 -8.34 -3.99
C VAL A 79 -12.69 -6.94 -3.38
N TRP A 80 -13.32 -6.01 -4.09
CA TRP A 80 -13.86 -4.78 -3.55
C TRP A 80 -15.36 -4.82 -3.78
#